data_AF-A0A1X7EWN1-F1
#
_entry.id   AF-A0A1X7EWN1-F1
#
_cell.length_a   1.000
_cell.length_b   1.000
_cell.length_c   1.000
_cell.angle_alpha   90.00
_cell.angle_beta   90.00
_cell.angle_gamma   90.00
#
_symmetry.space_group_name_H-M   'P 1'
#
loop_
_entity.id
_entity.type
_entity.pdbx_description
1 polymer ?
#
loop_
_entity_poly.entity_id
_entity_poly.type
_entity_poly.pdbx_seq_one_letter_code
_entity_poly.pdbx_strand_id
1 'polypeptide(L)'
;MEESRTFREVVTDFKQQEMSLKKEARAFAQLQHEIAALRERADCDPEARKKLARLDEFMSSGGRQLEARIGEQAKKIQRIFIGVADQFAEMIPSGGADRSDGDASPKRVAAKKAVRKFA
;
A
#
# COMPACT_ATOMS: atom_id res chain seq x y z
N MET A 1 -5.24 15.72 -29.00
CA MET A 1 -5.80 14.35 -28.85
C MET A 1 -4.73 13.31 -28.51
N GLU A 2 -3.47 13.48 -28.91
CA GLU A 2 -2.34 12.59 -28.54
C GLU A 2 -2.09 12.53 -27.01
N GLU A 3 -2.15 13.66 -26.31
CA GLU A 3 -1.90 13.74 -24.85
C GLU A 3 -2.93 12.97 -24.00
N SER A 4 -4.20 12.96 -24.41
CA SER A 4 -5.24 12.19 -23.73
C SER A 4 -5.11 10.68 -23.94
N ARG A 5 -4.42 10.26 -25.00
CA ARG A 5 -4.18 8.84 -25.31
C ARG A 5 -3.01 8.29 -24.51
N THR A 6 -1.88 8.99 -24.54
CA THR A 6 -0.69 8.66 -23.73
C THR A 6 -1.01 8.65 -22.24
N PHE A 7 -1.82 9.60 -21.78
CA PHE A 7 -2.32 9.60 -20.40
C PHE A 7 -3.11 8.33 -20.03
N ARG A 8 -4.00 7.88 -20.92
CA ARG A 8 -4.83 6.69 -20.69
C ARG A 8 -3.99 5.41 -20.65
N GLU A 9 -2.97 5.33 -21.48
CA GLU A 9 -2.00 4.23 -21.48
C GLU A 9 -1.24 4.18 -20.15
N VAL A 10 -0.68 5.31 -19.71
CA VAL A 10 0.00 5.43 -18.42
C VAL A 10 -0.91 5.03 -17.25
N VAL A 11 -2.15 5.49 -17.21
CA VAL A 11 -3.12 5.10 -16.16
C VAL A 11 -3.44 3.60 -16.21
N THR A 12 -3.47 2.99 -17.40
CA THR A 12 -3.72 1.56 -17.55
C THR A 12 -2.54 0.75 -17.02
N ASP A 13 -1.32 1.15 -17.35
CA ASP A 13 -0.09 0.53 -16.85
C ASP A 13 0.01 0.63 -15.33
N PHE A 14 -0.32 1.80 -14.76
CA PHE A 14 -0.35 2.00 -13.31
C PHE A 14 -1.35 1.06 -12.63
N LYS A 15 -2.55 0.89 -13.18
CA LYS A 15 -3.55 -0.04 -12.62
C LYS A 15 -3.06 -1.49 -12.65
N GLN A 16 -2.38 -1.88 -13.72
CA GLN A 16 -1.82 -3.22 -13.84
C GLN A 16 -0.71 -3.44 -12.81
N GLN A 17 0.18 -2.46 -12.63
CA GLN A 17 1.22 -2.50 -11.61
C GLN A 17 0.65 -2.54 -10.19
N GLU A 18 -0.39 -1.75 -9.90
CA GLU A 18 -1.09 -1.77 -8.61
C GLU A 18 -1.66 -3.16 -8.29
N MET A 19 -2.30 -3.80 -9.28
CA MET A 19 -2.85 -5.16 -9.12
C MET A 19 -1.75 -6.18 -8.84
N SER A 20 -0.62 -6.10 -9.54
CA SER A 20 0.53 -6.97 -9.32
C SER A 20 1.11 -6.79 -7.92
N LEU A 21 1.31 -5.55 -7.48
CA LEU A 21 1.79 -5.23 -6.12
C LEU A 21 0.82 -5.74 -5.05
N LYS A 22 -0.49 -5.59 -5.25
CA LYS A 22 -1.50 -6.14 -4.33
C LYS A 22 -1.43 -7.66 -4.23
N LYS A 23 -1.17 -8.36 -5.34
CA LYS A 23 -1.01 -9.81 -5.35
C LYS A 23 0.23 -10.23 -4.57
N GLU A 24 1.36 -9.55 -4.81
CA GLU A 24 2.61 -9.81 -4.09
C GLU A 24 2.49 -9.52 -2.58
N ALA A 25 1.84 -8.42 -2.20
CA ALA A 25 1.59 -8.09 -0.80
C ALA A 25 0.77 -9.17 -0.09
N ARG A 26 -0.24 -9.74 -0.76
CA ARG A 26 -1.01 -10.87 -0.21
C ARG A 26 -0.17 -12.13 -0.04
N ALA A 27 0.66 -12.46 -1.03
CA ALA A 27 1.58 -13.59 -0.94
C ALA A 27 2.58 -13.41 0.22
N PHE A 28 3.09 -12.19 0.40
CA PHE A 28 3.97 -11.88 1.52
C PHE A 28 3.26 -12.01 2.87
N ALA A 29 2.03 -11.52 2.99
CA ALA A 29 1.24 -11.69 4.21
C ALA A 29 0.98 -13.17 4.55
N GLN A 30 0.73 -14.00 3.52
CA GLN A 30 0.59 -15.44 3.70
C GLN A 30 1.91 -16.08 4.19
N LEU A 31 3.05 -15.72 3.60
CA LEU A 31 4.36 -16.19 4.06
C LEU A 31 4.63 -15.81 5.53
N GLN A 32 4.27 -14.59 5.94
CA GLN A 32 4.40 -14.18 7.35
C GLN A 32 3.53 -15.05 8.27
N HIS A 33 2.32 -15.42 7.84
CA HIS A 33 1.47 -16.31 8.60
C HIS A 33 2.05 -17.74 8.68
N GLU A 34 2.60 -18.26 7.58
CA GLU A 34 3.28 -19.56 7.57
C GLU A 34 4.50 -19.58 8.50
N ILE A 35 5.29 -18.51 8.51
CA ILE A 35 6.42 -18.35 9.44
C ILE A 35 5.94 -18.36 10.89
N ALA A 36 4.84 -17.65 11.20
CA ALA A 36 4.25 -17.68 12.54
C ALA A 36 3.80 -19.10 12.94
N ALA A 37 3.10 -19.81 12.05
CA ALA A 37 2.67 -21.18 12.29
C ALA A 37 3.85 -22.18 12.40
N LEU A 38 4.98 -21.90 11.75
CA LEU A 38 6.21 -22.67 11.95
C LEU A 38 6.82 -22.40 13.32
N ARG A 39 6.84 -21.14 13.77
CA ARG A 39 7.34 -20.76 15.11
C ARG A 39 6.55 -21.41 16.23
N GLU A 40 5.22 -21.44 16.12
CA GLU A 40 4.35 -22.09 17.12
C GLU A 40 4.62 -23.60 17.26
N ARG A 41 5.04 -24.27 16.19
CA ARG A 41 5.28 -25.72 16.19
C ARG A 41 6.74 -26.10 16.38
N ALA A 42 7.66 -25.14 16.34
CA ALA A 42 9.11 -25.40 16.35
C ALA A 42 9.61 -26.13 17.61
N ASP A 43 8.89 -26.02 18.72
CA ASP A 43 9.23 -26.68 19.98
C ASP A 43 9.01 -28.19 19.92
N CYS A 44 8.01 -28.64 19.16
CA CYS A 44 7.59 -30.05 19.08
C CYS A 44 7.82 -30.69 17.70
N ASP A 45 8.06 -29.89 16.65
CA ASP A 45 8.28 -30.35 15.28
C ASP A 45 9.73 -30.04 14.83
N PRO A 46 10.60 -31.07 14.68
CA PRO A 46 11.99 -30.88 14.26
C PRO A 46 12.12 -30.37 12.82
N GLU A 47 11.16 -30.68 11.94
CA GLU A 47 11.16 -30.14 10.57
C GLU A 47 10.77 -28.66 10.55
N ALA A 48 9.83 -28.24 11.41
CA ALA A 48 9.54 -26.82 11.59
C ALA A 48 10.77 -26.05 12.08
N ARG A 49 11.50 -26.60 13.06
CA ARG A 49 12.75 -26.01 13.57
C ARG A 49 13.83 -25.88 12.49
N LYS A 50 13.99 -26.92 11.66
CA LYS A 50 14.95 -26.91 10.54
C LYS A 50 14.60 -25.87 9.48
N LYS A 51 13.32 -25.70 9.17
CA LYS A 51 12.87 -24.66 8.22
C LYS A 51 13.12 -23.26 8.76
N LEU A 52 12.86 -23.02 10.04
CA LEU A 52 13.17 -21.72 10.67
C LEU A 52 14.68 -21.45 10.71
N ALA A 53 15.50 -22.44 11.05
CA ALA A 53 16.96 -22.26 11.03
C ALA A 53 17.49 -21.86 9.65
N ARG A 54 16.98 -22.48 8.57
CA ARG A 54 17.32 -22.11 7.19
C ARG A 54 16.85 -20.69 6.84
N LEU A 55 15.66 -20.32 7.31
CA LEU A 55 15.15 -18.96 7.12
C LEU A 55 16.04 -17.94 7.85
N ASP A 56 16.44 -18.23 9.09
CA ASP A 56 17.30 -17.34 9.88
C ASP A 56 18.70 -17.18 9.26
N GLU A 57 19.25 -18.25 8.69
CA GLU A 57 20.50 -18.23 7.92
C GLU A 57 20.37 -17.36 6.66
N PHE A 58 19.29 -17.53 5.90
CA PHE A 58 18.99 -16.68 4.75
C PHE A 58 18.85 -15.21 5.15
N MET A 59 18.09 -14.93 6.22
CA MET A 59 17.89 -13.57 6.73
C MET A 59 19.20 -12.93 7.19
N SER A 60 20.12 -13.73 7.73
CA SER A 60 21.42 -13.26 8.22
C SER A 60 22.48 -13.07 7.14
N SER A 61 22.41 -13.83 6.04
CA SER A 61 23.34 -13.72 4.90
C SER A 61 22.98 -12.63 3.89
N GLY A 62 21.83 -11.97 4.05
CA GLY A 62 21.42 -10.86 3.19
C GLY A 62 19.92 -10.64 3.08
N GLY A 63 19.11 -11.60 3.52
CA GLY A 63 17.65 -11.50 3.48
C GLY A 63 17.11 -10.27 4.22
N ARG A 64 17.69 -9.88 5.36
CA ARG A 64 17.33 -8.63 6.06
C ARG A 64 17.58 -7.38 5.23
N GLN A 65 18.69 -7.33 4.49
CA GLN A 65 18.99 -6.17 3.63
C GLN A 65 18.06 -6.12 2.42
N LEU A 66 17.71 -7.29 1.86
CA LEU A 66 16.73 -7.40 0.80
C LEU A 66 15.34 -6.93 1.26
N GLU A 67 14.88 -7.41 2.43
CA GLU A 67 13.62 -6.99 3.04
C GLU A 67 13.57 -5.47 3.25
N ALA A 68 14.64 -4.89 3.80
CA ALA A 68 14.74 -3.45 4.02
C ALA A 68 14.66 -2.66 2.70
N ARG A 69 15.37 -3.09 1.65
CA ARG A 69 15.33 -2.46 0.32
C ARG A 69 13.95 -2.50 -0.30
N ILE A 70 13.28 -3.66 -0.23
CA ILE A 70 11.90 -3.81 -0.71
C ILE A 70 10.97 -2.87 0.05
N GLY A 71 11.09 -2.81 1.40
CA GLY A 71 10.31 -1.90 2.23
C GLY A 71 10.52 -0.42 1.88
N GLU A 72 11.76 0.00 1.59
CA GLU A 72 12.06 1.36 1.15
C GLU A 72 11.47 1.67 -0.23
N GLN A 73 11.59 0.74 -1.18
CA GLN A 73 11.01 0.90 -2.51
C GLN A 73 9.49 0.98 -2.45
N ALA A 74 8.83 0.13 -1.66
CA ALA A 74 7.40 0.19 -1.43
C ALA A 74 6.95 1.54 -0.86
N LYS A 75 7.67 2.09 0.12
CA LYS A 75 7.41 3.43 0.67
C LYS A 75 7.62 4.55 -0.35
N LYS A 76 8.61 4.42 -1.24
CA LYS A 76 8.82 5.40 -2.34
C LYS A 76 7.65 5.35 -3.32
N ILE A 77 7.24 4.16 -3.73
CA ILE A 77 6.08 3.95 -4.61
C ILE A 77 4.82 4.53 -3.97
N GLN A 78 4.56 4.25 -2.69
CA GLN A 78 3.42 4.80 -1.97
C GLN A 78 3.41 6.34 -1.97
N ARG A 79 4.55 6.99 -1.75
CA ARG A 79 4.66 8.45 -1.80
C ARG A 79 4.38 9.02 -3.19
N ILE A 80 4.86 8.36 -4.23
CA ILE A 80 4.58 8.76 -5.62
C ILE A 80 3.07 8.66 -5.89
N PHE A 81 2.42 7.58 -5.48
CA PHE A 81 0.97 7.43 -5.65
C PHE A 81 0.17 8.50 -4.94
N ILE A 82 0.55 8.86 -3.71
CA ILE A 82 -0.10 9.94 -2.97
C ILE A 82 0.09 11.27 -3.69
N GLY A 83 1.33 11.60 -4.10
CA GLY A 83 1.60 12.85 -4.81
C GLY A 83 0.87 12.96 -6.16
N VAL A 84 0.75 11.85 -6.90
CA VAL A 84 -0.03 11.80 -8.14
C VAL A 84 -1.53 11.99 -7.84
N ALA A 85 -2.07 11.34 -6.81
CA ALA A 85 -3.46 11.52 -6.41
C ALA A 85 -3.77 12.96 -5.98
N ASP A 86 -2.85 13.61 -5.25
CA ASP A 86 -2.98 15.01 -4.83
C ASP A 86 -2.95 15.96 -6.04
N GLN A 87 -2.02 15.76 -6.99
CA GLN A 87 -1.98 16.52 -8.25
C GLN A 87 -3.27 16.35 -9.07
N PHE A 88 -3.87 15.15 -9.09
CA PHE A 88 -5.17 14.95 -9.71
C PHE A 88 -6.29 15.68 -8.98
N ALA A 89 -6.30 15.69 -7.66
CA ALA A 89 -7.30 16.40 -6.88
C ALA A 89 -7.25 17.92 -7.11
N GLU A 90 -6.04 18.48 -7.30
CA GLU A 90 -5.84 19.90 -7.63
C GLU A 90 -6.24 20.25 -9.08
N MET A 91 -6.08 19.32 -10.03
CA MET A 91 -6.45 19.52 -11.43
C MET A 91 -7.94 19.35 -11.72
N ILE A 92 -8.72 18.74 -10.82
CA ILE A 92 -10.18 18.78 -10.91
C ILE A 92 -10.59 20.20 -10.54
N PRO A 93 -11.12 21.02 -11.48
CA PRO A 93 -11.63 22.32 -11.11
C PRO A 93 -12.69 22.07 -10.05
N SER A 94 -12.63 22.79 -8.94
CA SER A 94 -13.77 22.92 -8.03
C SER A 94 -14.89 23.64 -8.79
N GLY A 95 -15.55 22.89 -9.66
CA GLY A 95 -16.63 23.33 -10.52
C GLY A 95 -17.90 23.33 -9.71
N GLY A 96 -18.13 24.43 -9.00
CA GLY A 96 -19.44 24.78 -8.48
C GLY A 96 -19.44 25.15 -7.00
N ALA A 97 -19.13 26.41 -6.71
CA ALA A 97 -20.00 27.36 -6.00
C ALA A 97 -19.14 28.33 -5.19
N ASP A 98 -18.83 29.48 -5.79
CA ASP A 98 -18.79 30.70 -4.98
C ASP A 98 -19.21 31.92 -5.80
N ARG A 99 -20.54 32.04 -5.96
CA ARG A 99 -21.24 33.32 -5.99
C ARG A 99 -22.61 33.09 -5.36
N SER A 100 -22.72 33.36 -4.06
CA SER A 100 -23.72 34.28 -3.50
C SER A 100 -23.83 34.04 -2.00
N ASP A 101 -23.75 35.15 -1.26
CA ASP A 101 -24.23 35.30 0.11
C ASP A 101 -25.51 34.52 0.39
N GLY A 102 -25.59 33.92 1.57
CA GLY A 102 -26.86 33.45 2.12
C GLY A 102 -26.78 32.19 2.97
N ASP A 103 -26.69 32.42 4.27
CA ASP A 103 -27.27 31.59 5.33
C ASP A 103 -26.51 30.34 5.80
N ALA A 104 -26.35 30.30 7.12
CA ALA A 104 -25.62 29.29 7.85
C ALA A 104 -26.45 28.02 7.99
N SER A 105 -25.88 26.84 7.72
CA SER A 105 -26.32 25.61 8.40
C SER A 105 -25.34 24.43 8.31
N PRO A 106 -25.36 23.52 9.31
CA PRO A 106 -24.18 22.79 9.77
C PRO A 106 -24.18 21.33 9.27
N LYS A 107 -23.37 20.99 8.28
CA LYS A 107 -23.10 19.59 7.90
C LYS A 107 -21.62 19.21 7.80
N ARG A 108 -20.74 20.04 8.37
CA ARG A 108 -19.28 19.80 8.39
C ARG A 108 -18.78 18.85 9.48
N VAL A 109 -19.65 18.12 10.20
CA VAL A 109 -19.22 17.27 11.33
C VAL A 109 -19.17 15.77 11.01
N ALA A 110 -19.72 15.30 9.89
CA ALA A 110 -19.75 13.86 9.59
C ALA A 110 -18.42 13.30 9.04
N ALA A 111 -17.60 14.12 8.36
CA ALA A 111 -16.39 13.64 7.70
C ALA A 111 -15.21 13.35 8.65
N LYS A 112 -15.23 13.83 9.89
CA LYS A 112 -14.14 13.58 10.86
C LYS A 112 -14.26 12.28 11.66
N LYS A 113 -15.39 11.56 11.57
CA LYS A 113 -15.60 10.34 12.38
C LYS A 113 -15.09 9.05 11.73
N ALA A 114 -14.74 9.05 10.44
CA ALA A 114 -14.19 7.87 9.76
C ALA A 114 -12.67 7.68 9.99
N VAL A 115 -11.95 8.72 10.42
CA VAL A 115 -10.49 8.67 10.63
C VAL A 115 -10.10 7.96 11.95
N ARG A 116 -11.06 7.68 12.85
CA ARG A 116 -10.77 7.10 14.17
C ARG A 116 -11.03 5.59 14.28
N LYS A 117 -11.26 4.88 13.17
CA LYS A 117 -11.46 3.42 13.17
C LYS A 117 -10.29 2.61 12.59
N PHE A 118 -9.16 3.25 12.29
CA PHE A 118 -7.95 2.60 11.81
C PHE A 118 -6.68 3.02 12.58
N ALA A 119 -6.85 3.54 13.80
CA ALA A 119 -5.76 3.72 14.76
C ALA A 119 -5.86 2.64 15.85
#